data_AF-A0A8S3KBP3-F1
#
_entry.id   AF-A0A8S3KBP3-F1
#
_cell.length_a   1.000
_cell.length_b   1.000
_cell.length_c   1.000
_cell.angle_alpha   90.00
_cell.angle_beta   90.00
_cell.angle_gamma   90.00
#
_symmetry.space_group_name_H-M   'P 1'
#
loop_
_entity.id
_entity.type
_entity.pdbx_description
1 polymer ?
#
loop_
_entity_poly.entity_id
_entity_poly.type
_entity_poly.pdbx_seq_one_letter_code
_entity_poly.pdbx_strand_id
1 'polypeptide(L)'
;HCLHPDLADEICWIGFARPALGAIPPLLELQARWFALLCSNKLKLPNKFDMLKQISKYVKYLEWQLTVYRVTRLTGLTDNLIYADDLARTIGCRPNFTRIFFTEPKLWLKIMCGPLINAHYRLTGPHAKPKQAKQIILKAKWVKQPNVLYFIMLM
;
A
#
# COMPACT_ATOMS: atom_id res chain seq x y z
N HIS A 1 8.27 9.10 5.64
CA HIS A 1 7.84 8.13 6.68
C HIS A 1 8.87 7.06 7.02
N CYS A 2 9.73 6.60 6.10
CA CYS A 2 10.71 5.53 6.42
C CYS A 2 12.17 5.98 6.46
N LEU A 3 12.59 6.87 5.55
CA LEU A 3 13.99 7.30 5.42
C LEU A 3 14.04 8.82 5.45
N HIS A 4 15.16 9.35 5.94
CA HIS A 4 15.48 10.77 5.88
C HIS A 4 16.35 11.04 4.63
N PRO A 5 16.04 12.03 3.78
CA PRO A 5 16.80 12.29 2.55
C PRO A 5 18.29 12.54 2.74
N ASP A 6 18.70 13.04 3.91
CA ASP A 6 20.12 13.27 4.24
C ASP A 6 20.84 12.04 4.79
N LEU A 7 20.09 11.07 5.34
CA LEU A 7 20.65 9.85 5.92
C LEU A 7 20.55 8.65 4.96
N ALA A 8 19.91 8.83 3.80
CA ALA A 8 19.70 7.80 2.79
C ALA A 8 19.19 6.48 3.41
N ASP A 9 19.95 5.40 3.26
CA ASP A 9 19.67 4.04 3.76
C ASP A 9 20.42 3.67 5.06
N GLU A 10 21.10 4.63 5.71
CA GLU A 10 21.79 4.39 6.99
C GLU A 10 20.82 4.07 8.13
N ILE A 11 19.66 4.72 8.14
CA ILE A 11 18.62 4.55 9.18
C ILE A 11 17.25 4.46 8.53
N CYS A 12 16.51 3.41 8.87
CA CYS A 12 15.12 3.22 8.44
C CYS A 12 14.15 3.09 9.61
N TRP A 13 13.13 3.94 9.63
CA TRP A 13 11.99 3.86 10.55
C TRP A 13 10.90 2.95 9.98
N ILE A 14 10.62 1.85 10.67
CA ILE A 14 9.53 0.93 10.36
C ILE A 14 8.44 1.09 11.41
N GLY A 15 7.18 1.20 10.98
CA GLY A 15 6.01 1.39 11.85
C GLY A 15 5.68 2.85 12.20
N PHE A 16 6.48 3.83 11.74
CA PHE A 16 6.19 5.25 11.97
C PHE A 16 5.03 5.78 11.11
N ALA A 17 4.76 5.13 9.98
CA ALA A 17 3.61 5.44 9.13
C ALA A 17 2.32 4.91 9.80
N ARG A 18 1.50 5.83 10.31
CA ARG A 18 0.22 5.54 10.96
C ARG A 18 -0.92 5.86 10.00
N PRO A 19 -1.65 4.85 9.50
CA PRO A 19 -2.78 5.13 8.62
C PRO A 19 -3.91 5.81 9.40
N ALA A 20 -4.58 6.79 8.77
CA ALA A 20 -5.77 7.41 9.35
C ALA A 20 -6.92 6.40 9.50
N LEU A 21 -7.02 5.47 8.54
CA LEU A 21 -7.93 4.34 8.53
C LEU A 21 -7.18 3.09 8.08
N GLY A 22 -7.32 1.98 8.81
CA GLY A 22 -6.68 0.71 8.49
C GLY A 22 -5.66 0.25 9.54
N ALA A 23 -4.95 -0.83 9.23
CA ALA A 23 -4.06 -1.50 10.17
C ALA A 23 -2.58 -1.13 9.94
N ILE A 24 -1.83 -0.97 11.03
CA ILE A 24 -0.37 -0.73 11.01
C ILE A 24 0.43 -2.01 10.65
N PRO A 25 0.12 -3.21 11.20
CA PRO A 25 0.89 -4.43 10.93
C PRO A 25 1.11 -4.82 9.46
N PRO A 26 0.14 -4.61 8.56
CA PRO A 26 0.41 -4.88 7.14
C PRO A 26 1.28 -3.82 6.46
N LEU A 27 1.20 -2.56 6.90
CA LEU A 27 2.05 -1.50 6.36
C LEU A 27 3.51 -1.70 6.80
N LEU A 28 3.75 -2.06 8.07
CA LEU A 28 5.10 -2.34 8.54
C LEU A 28 5.72 -3.57 7.85
N GLU A 29 4.90 -4.55 7.44
CA GLU A 29 5.36 -5.67 6.61
C GLU A 29 5.85 -5.20 5.23
N LEU A 30 5.13 -4.29 4.56
CA LEU A 30 5.58 -3.70 3.30
C LEU A 30 6.84 -2.84 3.48
N GLN A 31 6.90 -2.02 4.54
CA GLN A 31 8.08 -1.23 4.86
C GLN A 31 9.31 -2.13 5.08
N ALA A 32 9.16 -3.21 5.85
CA ALA A 32 10.23 -4.17 6.10
C ALA A 32 10.68 -4.88 4.82
N ARG A 33 9.74 -5.24 3.92
CA ARG A 33 10.09 -5.83 2.62
C ARG A 33 10.86 -4.88 1.73
N TRP A 34 10.43 -3.63 1.66
CA TRP A 34 11.13 -2.60 0.91
C TRP A 34 12.54 -2.37 1.46
N PHE A 35 12.68 -2.23 2.78
CA PHE A 35 13.97 -2.05 3.42
C PHE A 35 14.90 -3.24 3.22
N ALA A 36 14.40 -4.48 3.32
CA ALA A 36 15.19 -5.67 3.03
C ALA A 36 15.73 -5.70 1.58
N LEU A 37 14.99 -5.13 0.61
CA LEU A 37 15.47 -4.99 -0.77
C LEU A 37 16.57 -3.93 -0.90
N LEU A 38 16.49 -2.85 -0.13
CA LEU A 38 17.56 -1.85 -0.04
C LEU A 38 18.84 -2.46 0.55
N CYS A 39 18.74 -3.10 1.72
CA CYS A 39 19.89 -3.73 2.38
C CYS A 39 20.55 -4.83 1.54
N SER A 40 19.78 -5.49 0.66
CA SER A 40 20.29 -6.51 -0.26
C SER A 40 20.71 -5.98 -1.63
N ASN A 41 20.78 -4.64 -1.80
CA ASN A 41 21.15 -3.96 -3.05
C ASN A 41 20.27 -4.32 -4.26
N LYS A 42 19.08 -4.88 -4.02
CA LYS A 42 18.08 -5.22 -5.05
C LYS A 42 17.23 -4.01 -5.44
N LEU A 43 17.26 -2.96 -4.63
CA LEU A 43 16.62 -1.69 -4.87
C LEU A 43 17.62 -0.58 -4.54
N LYS A 44 17.54 0.54 -5.27
CA LYS A 44 18.35 1.73 -5.00
C LYS A 44 17.44 2.89 -4.68
N LEU A 45 17.87 3.75 -3.76
CA LEU A 45 17.17 4.99 -3.49
C LEU A 45 17.29 5.93 -4.70
N PRO A 46 16.23 6.72 -4.97
CA PRO A 46 16.36 7.84 -5.89
C PRO A 46 17.31 8.89 -5.29
N ASN A 47 17.77 9.83 -6.11
CA ASN A 47 18.59 10.93 -5.62
C ASN A 47 17.80 11.81 -4.63
N LYS A 48 18.52 12.59 -3.81
CA LYS A 48 17.93 13.47 -2.79
C LYS A 48 16.89 14.44 -3.36
N PHE A 49 17.11 14.99 -4.54
CA PHE A 49 16.16 15.91 -5.17
C PHE A 49 14.81 15.24 -5.45
N ASP A 50 14.83 14.03 -6.01
CA ASP A 50 13.62 13.24 -6.28
C ASP A 50 12.93 12.80 -4.99
N MET A 51 13.68 12.43 -3.94
CA MET A 51 13.12 12.14 -2.62
C MET A 51 12.36 13.35 -2.06
N LEU A 52 12.98 14.53 -2.07
CA LEU A 52 12.37 15.77 -1.58
C LEU A 52 11.13 16.14 -2.39
N LYS A 53 11.20 16.02 -3.73
CA LYS A 53 10.07 16.24 -4.63
C LYS A 53 8.89 15.32 -4.32
N GLN A 54 9.17 14.03 -4.06
CA GLN A 54 8.14 13.06 -3.67
C GLN A 54 7.53 13.40 -2.31
N ILE A 55 8.34 13.78 -1.33
CA ILE A 55 7.89 14.21 0.00
C ILE A 55 6.96 15.43 -0.13
N SER A 56 7.37 16.48 -0.84
CA SER A 56 6.54 17.69 -1.02
C SER A 56 5.21 17.38 -1.71
N LYS A 57 5.23 16.50 -2.74
CA LYS A 57 3.99 16.06 -3.41
C LYS A 57 3.06 15.33 -2.46
N TYR A 58 3.60 14.45 -1.62
CA TYR A 58 2.82 13.66 -0.69
C TYR A 58 2.22 14.51 0.44
N VAL A 59 3.00 15.45 0.99
CA VAL A 59 2.52 16.40 2.00
C VAL A 59 1.34 17.22 1.46
N LYS A 60 1.46 17.76 0.24
CA LYS A 60 0.38 18.52 -0.41
C LYS A 60 -0.89 17.68 -0.59
N TYR A 61 -0.75 16.39 -0.90
CA TYR A 61 -1.88 15.47 -1.00
C TYR A 61 -2.57 15.25 0.37
N LEU A 62 -1.79 15.05 1.43
CA LEU A 62 -2.34 14.88 2.77
C LEU A 62 -3.05 16.15 3.26
N GLU A 63 -2.50 17.33 2.97
CA GLU A 63 -3.11 18.62 3.34
C GLU A 63 -4.49 18.78 2.69
N TRP A 64 -4.61 18.38 1.42
CA TRP A 64 -5.88 18.34 0.70
C TRP A 64 -6.89 17.35 1.31
N GLN A 65 -6.44 16.17 1.74
CA GLN A 65 -7.32 15.12 2.26
C GLN A 65 -7.76 15.33 3.73
N LEU A 66 -6.87 15.84 4.59
CA LEU A 66 -7.02 15.77 6.06
C LEU A 66 -6.99 17.15 6.75
N THR A 67 -6.86 18.25 6.01
CA THR A 67 -6.60 19.63 6.46
C THR A 67 -5.17 19.84 6.99
N VAL A 68 -4.63 21.05 6.77
CA VAL A 68 -3.26 21.43 7.18
C VAL A 68 -3.02 21.19 8.68
N TYR A 69 -4.01 21.51 9.54
CA TYR A 69 -3.90 21.33 10.98
C TYR A 69 -3.67 19.86 11.40
N ARG A 70 -4.31 18.89 10.73
CA ARG A 70 -4.11 17.48 11.07
C ARG A 70 -2.75 16.98 10.58
N VAL A 71 -2.29 17.44 9.41
CA VAL A 71 -0.99 17.04 8.86
C VAL A 71 0.16 17.53 9.74
N THR A 72 0.09 18.76 10.24
CA THR A 72 1.12 19.33 11.11
C THR A 72 1.12 18.71 12.51
N ARG A 73 -0.05 18.44 13.09
CA ARG A 73 -0.17 17.82 14.43
C ARG A 73 0.14 16.32 14.42
N LEU A 74 -0.20 15.61 13.34
CA LEU A 74 -0.07 14.16 13.22
C LEU A 74 0.90 13.82 12.08
N THR A 75 2.18 14.13 12.27
CA THR A 75 3.22 14.01 11.24
C THR A 75 3.46 12.58 10.73
N GLY A 76 3.01 11.57 11.47
CA GLY A 76 3.04 10.15 11.05
C GLY A 76 1.82 9.71 10.22
N LEU A 77 0.81 10.57 10.04
CA LEU A 77 -0.45 10.21 9.42
C LEU A 77 -0.28 9.95 7.92
N THR A 78 -0.83 8.83 7.44
CA THR A 78 -0.75 8.41 6.04
C THR A 78 -2.13 7.95 5.53
N ASP A 79 -2.35 8.07 4.23
CA ASP A 79 -3.41 7.30 3.56
C ASP A 79 -2.95 5.85 3.39
N ASN A 80 -3.73 4.88 3.85
CA ASN A 80 -3.32 3.47 3.87
C ASN A 80 -3.15 2.91 2.45
N LEU A 81 -4.14 3.15 1.58
CA LEU A 81 -4.18 2.55 0.26
C LEU A 81 -3.09 3.14 -0.63
N ILE A 82 -2.99 4.47 -0.68
CA ILE A 82 -2.01 5.15 -1.53
C ILE A 82 -0.60 4.80 -1.10
N TYR A 83 -0.33 4.83 0.21
CA TYR A 83 1.00 4.53 0.73
C TYR A 83 1.40 3.06 0.53
N ALA A 84 0.47 2.12 0.78
CA ALA A 84 0.71 0.71 0.53
C ALA A 84 0.95 0.42 -0.97
N ASP A 85 0.17 1.04 -1.87
CA ASP A 85 0.33 0.87 -3.32
C ASP A 85 1.65 1.46 -3.83
N ASP A 86 2.09 2.60 -3.29
CA ASP A 86 3.36 3.22 -3.65
C ASP A 86 4.55 2.38 -3.19
N LEU A 87 4.52 1.86 -1.96
CA LEU A 87 5.50 0.89 -1.49
C LEU A 87 5.49 -0.38 -2.34
N ALA A 88 4.30 -0.93 -2.60
CA ALA A 88 4.16 -2.15 -3.38
C ALA A 88 4.63 -1.98 -4.84
N ARG A 89 4.44 -0.80 -5.43
CA ARG A 89 4.97 -0.48 -6.76
C ARG A 89 6.50 -0.43 -6.74
N THR A 90 7.06 0.20 -5.71
CA THR A 90 8.51 0.31 -5.51
C THR A 90 9.15 -1.08 -5.29
N ILE A 91 8.51 -1.95 -4.51
CA ILE A 91 8.90 -3.35 -4.30
C ILE A 91 8.69 -4.21 -5.55
N GLY A 92 7.81 -3.81 -6.46
CA GLY A 92 7.38 -4.61 -7.61
C GLY A 92 6.36 -5.70 -7.25
N CYS A 93 5.64 -5.58 -6.13
CA CYS A 93 4.60 -6.52 -5.71
C CYS A 93 3.17 -5.99 -5.86
N ARG A 94 2.97 -4.78 -6.40
CA ARG A 94 1.64 -4.27 -6.73
C ARG A 94 1.03 -5.11 -7.86
N PRO A 95 -0.13 -5.75 -7.66
CA PRO A 95 -0.76 -6.59 -8.68
C PRO A 95 -1.16 -5.76 -9.92
N ASN A 96 -1.04 -6.36 -11.09
CA ASN A 96 -1.52 -5.76 -12.33
C ASN A 96 -3.04 -5.98 -12.46
N PHE A 97 -3.80 -4.96 -12.08
CA PHE A 97 -5.26 -5.03 -12.07
C PHE A 97 -5.89 -5.23 -13.45
N THR A 98 -5.34 -4.63 -14.52
CA THR A 98 -5.89 -4.82 -15.87
C THR A 98 -5.69 -6.25 -16.34
N ARG A 99 -4.53 -6.85 -16.08
CA ARG A 99 -4.29 -8.27 -16.36
C ARG A 99 -5.26 -9.16 -15.59
N ILE A 100 -5.43 -8.93 -14.29
CA ILE A 100 -6.31 -9.75 -13.44
C ILE A 100 -7.77 -9.64 -13.90
N PHE A 101 -8.21 -8.47 -14.39
CA PHE A 101 -9.55 -8.30 -14.96
C PHE A 101 -9.86 -9.31 -16.07
N PHE A 102 -8.93 -9.46 -17.02
CA PHE A 102 -9.11 -10.37 -18.16
C PHE A 102 -8.84 -11.84 -17.83
N THR A 103 -7.90 -12.14 -16.92
CA THR A 103 -7.52 -13.53 -16.61
C THR A 103 -8.34 -14.16 -15.49
N GLU A 104 -8.76 -13.37 -14.50
CA GLU A 104 -9.40 -13.85 -13.27
C GLU A 104 -10.48 -12.86 -12.77
N PRO A 105 -11.59 -12.68 -13.52
CA PRO A 105 -12.58 -11.63 -13.25
C PRO A 105 -13.21 -11.71 -11.85
N LYS A 106 -13.40 -12.91 -11.30
CA LYS A 106 -13.88 -13.10 -9.92
C LYS A 106 -12.88 -12.56 -8.88
N LEU A 107 -11.59 -12.81 -9.08
CA LEU A 107 -10.53 -12.28 -8.22
C LEU A 107 -10.45 -10.75 -8.36
N TRP A 108 -10.53 -10.25 -9.60
CA TRP A 108 -10.55 -8.81 -9.87
C TRP A 108 -11.69 -8.12 -9.12
N LEU A 109 -12.91 -8.64 -9.25
CA LEU A 109 -14.09 -8.08 -8.61
C LEU A 109 -13.93 -8.06 -7.09
N LYS A 110 -13.34 -9.11 -6.52
CA LYS A 110 -13.07 -9.18 -5.08
C LYS A 110 -12.03 -8.18 -4.61
N ILE A 111 -11.00 -7.93 -5.41
CA ILE A 111 -9.95 -6.93 -5.12
C ILE A 111 -10.52 -5.52 -5.20
N MET A 112 -11.36 -5.23 -6.21
CA MET A 112 -11.89 -3.88 -6.48
C MET A 112 -13.06 -3.50 -5.60
N CYS A 113 -13.96 -4.43 -5.33
CA CYS A 113 -15.22 -4.16 -4.63
C CYS A 113 -15.29 -4.82 -3.24
N GLY A 114 -14.31 -5.65 -2.90
CA GLY A 114 -14.23 -6.30 -1.59
C GLY A 114 -13.46 -5.48 -0.56
N PRO A 115 -13.24 -6.05 0.64
CA PRO A 115 -12.39 -5.41 1.64
C PRO A 115 -10.94 -5.29 1.15
N LEU A 116 -10.26 -4.21 1.53
CA LEU A 116 -8.83 -4.05 1.30
C LEU A 116 -8.04 -5.04 2.17
N ILE A 117 -7.44 -6.05 1.54
CA ILE A 117 -6.64 -7.07 2.22
C ILE A 117 -5.22 -7.05 1.67
N ASN A 118 -4.23 -6.89 2.56
CA ASN A 118 -2.81 -6.80 2.16
C ASN A 118 -2.24 -8.07 1.50
N ALA A 119 -2.97 -9.19 1.55
CA ALA A 119 -2.70 -10.37 0.73
C ALA A 119 -2.62 -10.04 -0.77
N HIS A 120 -3.22 -8.93 -1.23
CA HIS A 120 -3.09 -8.44 -2.61
C HIS A 120 -1.61 -8.27 -3.01
N TYR A 121 -0.77 -7.78 -2.10
CA TYR A 121 0.67 -7.56 -2.31
C TYR A 121 1.53 -8.83 -2.20
N ARG A 122 0.87 -9.99 -2.11
CA ARG A 122 1.48 -11.33 -2.19
C ARG A 122 1.02 -12.10 -3.43
N LEU A 123 0.21 -11.49 -4.31
CA LEU A 123 -0.18 -12.09 -5.60
C LEU A 123 0.98 -12.15 -6.60
N THR A 124 1.84 -11.13 -6.59
CA THR A 124 2.93 -10.94 -7.56
C THR A 124 4.16 -10.34 -6.90
N GLY A 125 5.30 -10.36 -7.60
CA GLY A 125 6.55 -9.74 -7.15
C GLY A 125 7.36 -10.60 -6.18
N PRO A 126 8.38 -10.01 -5.51
CA PRO A 126 9.27 -10.73 -4.63
C PRO A 126 8.52 -11.38 -3.46
N HIS A 127 8.82 -12.66 -3.20
CA HIS A 127 8.23 -13.46 -2.11
C HIS A 127 6.70 -13.61 -2.22
N ALA A 128 6.17 -13.64 -3.45
CA ALA A 128 4.76 -13.87 -3.72
C ALA A 128 4.32 -15.28 -3.26
N LYS A 129 3.09 -15.36 -2.75
CA LYS A 129 2.41 -16.61 -2.38
C LYS A 129 1.02 -16.64 -3.05
N PRO A 130 0.96 -16.70 -4.39
CA PRO A 130 -0.27 -16.42 -5.14
C PRO A 130 -1.41 -17.36 -4.79
N LYS A 131 -1.15 -18.67 -4.62
CA LYS A 131 -2.20 -19.64 -4.24
C LYS A 131 -2.86 -19.26 -2.91
N GLN A 132 -2.06 -18.96 -1.88
CA GLN A 132 -2.54 -18.58 -0.55
C GLN A 132 -3.22 -17.21 -0.57
N ALA A 133 -2.63 -16.23 -1.25
CA ALA A 133 -3.18 -14.89 -1.40
C ALA A 133 -4.57 -14.93 -2.05
N LYS A 134 -4.72 -15.65 -3.17
CA LYS A 134 -6.01 -15.83 -3.84
C LYS A 134 -7.05 -16.47 -2.94
N GLN A 135 -6.67 -17.52 -2.21
CA GLN A 135 -7.59 -18.18 -1.26
C GLN A 135 -8.08 -17.22 -0.18
N ILE A 136 -7.19 -16.40 0.41
CA ILE A 136 -7.56 -15.42 1.43
C ILE A 136 -8.51 -14.36 0.86
N ILE A 137 -8.19 -13.81 -0.31
CA ILE A 137 -8.98 -12.75 -0.96
C ILE A 137 -10.37 -13.27 -1.31
N LEU A 138 -10.45 -14.42 -1.96
CA LEU A 138 -11.73 -15.00 -2.40
C LEU A 138 -12.61 -15.43 -1.22
N LYS A 139 -12.01 -15.93 -0.12
CA LYS A 139 -12.74 -16.30 1.11
C LYS A 139 -13.17 -15.10 1.96
N ALA A 140 -12.62 -13.92 1.72
CA ALA A 140 -12.99 -12.73 2.47
C ALA A 140 -14.50 -12.47 2.36
N LYS A 141 -15.15 -12.16 3.48
CA LYS A 141 -16.57 -11.79 3.43
C LYS A 141 -16.71 -10.42 2.75
N TRP A 142 -17.78 -10.25 1.99
CA TRP A 142 -18.17 -8.93 1.51
C TRP A 142 -18.43 -8.04 2.72
N VAL A 143 -17.94 -6.81 2.68
CA VAL A 143 -18.27 -5.81 3.68
C VAL A 143 -19.74 -5.52 3.52
N LYS A 144 -20.58 -5.88 4.49
CA LYS A 144 -21.98 -5.48 4.49
C LYS A 144 -22.04 -4.04 4.96
N GLN A 145 -22.22 -3.08 4.04
CA GLN A 145 -22.59 -1.73 4.40
C GLN A 145 -24.13 -1.67 4.47
N PRO A 146 -24.71 -1.29 5.63
CA PRO A 146 -26.14 -1.08 5.70
C PRO A 146 -26.55 0.00 4.68
N ASN A 147 -27.65 -0.24 3.97
CA ASN A 147 -28.27 0.67 3.00
C ASN A 147 -27.49 0.94 1.70
N VAL A 148 -26.52 0.09 1.33
CA VAL A 148 -25.83 0.17 0.02
C VAL A 148 -26.30 -0.97 -0.88
N LEU A 149 -26.92 -0.64 -2.01
CA LEU A 149 -27.32 -1.61 -3.03
C LEU A 149 -26.09 -2.01 -3.86
N TYR A 150 -25.60 -3.23 -3.65
CA TYR A 150 -24.48 -3.76 -4.42
C TYR A 150 -24.95 -4.30 -5.77
N PHE A 151 -25.08 -3.42 -6.77
CA PHE A 151 -25.44 -3.81 -8.14
C PHE A 151 -24.56 -4.92 -8.73
N ILE A 152 -23.34 -5.08 -8.21
CA ILE A 152 -22.33 -6.03 -8.73
C ILE A 152 -22.33 -7.37 -7.98
N MET A 153 -23.18 -7.56 -6.96
CA MET A 153 -23.24 -8.80 -6.18
C MET A 153 -24.19 -9.88 -6.76
N LEU A 154 -24.79 -9.64 -7.94
CA LEU A 154 -25.76 -10.54 -8.58
C LEU A 154 -25.19 -11.35 -9.77
N MET A 155 -23.87 -11.39 -9.97
CA MET A 155 -23.19 -12.23 -10.97
C MET A 155 -22.16 -13.15 -10.31
#